data_AF-A0A6B2E0C7-F1
#
_entry.id   AF-A0A6B2E0C7-F1
#
_cell.length_a   1.000
_cell.length_b   1.000
_cell.length_c   1.000
_cell.angle_alpha   90.00
_cell.angle_beta   90.00
_cell.angle_gamma   90.00
#
_symmetry.space_group_name_H-M   'P 1'
#
loop_
_entity.id
_entity.type
_entity.pdbx_description
1 polymer ?
#
loop_
_entity_poly.entity_id
_entity_poly.type
_entity_poly.pdbx_seq_one_letter_code
_entity_poly.pdbx_strand_id
1 'polypeptide(L)'
;MLLCTAFNGLSQRAWARLRAGGHRVTVRTAGDPEAIAAAVAGAEPELILCPFLRHRVPEAVWRRYRTIIIHPGPPGDRGPAALDWAIMDAEPRWGMTALQATGDLDGGPIWGSRLFPMPADPPRKSTLYNTQVADAAMSLIDEVVRKAETPGFTPQPLDRHRPGATVRSRPPVRQADRSFSWHEPAAHILRRIRAADGRPGVRTTLAGVPVAVFDAHRGAASPGEPGTIAAHSHGAVLVRTGDGALWVGHARRPAGPGVPVKLPAVLALAGVPEPQEAKEAPGFREIGYRRTGDVGLVSFDFYNGAMSTTHCRRLLAALRHAMAQDTKVVVLSGGEVFSHGLHLGVIEAHPDPAGEAWRNITAIDDLCREIITCTGQLVVSALSGNAGAGGVMLALGADKVIARDSVMLNPHYRTMGLYGSEYWTYVLPRRVGEAQARQLTTRCEPISATEAAGLGLVDRLAASDRKAFTAAALGYAAELAEGPRARALL
;
A
#
# COMPACT_ATOMS: atom_id res chain seq x y z
N MET A 1 -3.50 -12.95 -20.74
CA MET A 1 -4.61 -12.18 -20.11
C MET A 1 -4.41 -12.17 -18.61
N LEU A 2 -4.61 -11.03 -17.95
CA LEU A 2 -4.78 -10.95 -16.50
C LEU A 2 -6.27 -10.99 -16.16
N LEU A 3 -6.68 -11.98 -15.36
CA LEU A 3 -8.03 -12.11 -14.85
C LEU A 3 -8.02 -11.79 -13.36
N CYS A 4 -8.68 -10.70 -12.96
CA CYS A 4 -8.61 -10.18 -11.60
C CYS A 4 -10.00 -9.85 -11.06
N THR A 5 -10.17 -9.84 -9.73
CA THR A 5 -11.38 -9.25 -9.14
C THR A 5 -11.32 -7.73 -9.10
N ALA A 6 -10.11 -7.15 -9.02
CA ALA A 6 -9.87 -5.73 -9.18
C ALA A 6 -8.47 -5.52 -9.77
N PHE A 7 -8.28 -4.42 -10.51
CA PHE A 7 -6.97 -4.02 -11.02
C PHE A 7 -6.13 -3.34 -9.92
N ASN A 8 -5.82 -4.12 -8.89
CA ASN A 8 -5.09 -3.68 -7.69
C ASN A 8 -3.58 -3.53 -7.94
N GLY A 9 -2.82 -3.08 -6.92
CA GLY A 9 -1.38 -2.85 -7.04
C GLY A 9 -0.56 -4.03 -7.58
N LEU A 10 -0.87 -5.27 -7.15
CA LEU A 10 -0.19 -6.46 -7.68
C LEU A 10 -0.55 -6.71 -9.16
N SER A 11 -1.81 -6.55 -9.52
CA SER A 11 -2.27 -6.70 -10.92
C SER A 11 -1.66 -5.64 -11.83
N GLN A 12 -1.52 -4.39 -11.36
CA GLN A 12 -0.87 -3.30 -12.09
C GLN A 12 0.62 -3.59 -12.31
N ARG A 13 1.33 -4.05 -11.26
CA ARG A 13 2.74 -4.48 -11.36
C ARG A 13 2.91 -5.61 -12.38
N ALA A 14 2.06 -6.64 -12.30
CA ALA A 14 2.08 -7.75 -13.25
C ALA A 14 1.84 -7.27 -14.68
N TRP A 15 0.85 -6.40 -14.89
CA TRP A 15 0.54 -5.84 -16.19
C TRP A 15 1.72 -5.07 -16.79
N ALA A 16 2.32 -4.16 -16.01
CA ALA A 16 3.45 -3.35 -16.47
C ALA A 16 4.68 -4.22 -16.76
N ARG A 17 4.99 -5.17 -15.86
CA ARG A 17 6.14 -6.09 -16.00
C ARG A 17 6.03 -6.94 -17.27
N LEU A 18 4.86 -7.51 -17.52
CA LEU A 18 4.62 -8.36 -18.68
C LEU A 18 4.66 -7.57 -19.99
N ARG A 19 4.10 -6.34 -20.02
CA ARG A 19 4.22 -5.47 -21.20
C ARG A 19 5.66 -5.08 -21.48
N ALA A 20 6.45 -4.78 -20.45
CA ALA A 20 7.88 -4.50 -20.59
C ALA A 20 8.67 -5.72 -21.10
N GLY A 21 8.20 -6.93 -20.82
CA GLY A 21 8.72 -8.18 -21.39
C GLY A 21 8.31 -8.44 -22.85
N GLY A 22 7.57 -7.53 -23.49
CA GLY A 22 7.12 -7.66 -24.89
C GLY A 22 5.79 -8.41 -25.06
N HIS A 23 5.10 -8.77 -23.98
CA HIS A 23 3.84 -9.50 -24.08
C HIS A 23 2.64 -8.56 -24.33
N ARG A 24 1.66 -9.04 -25.11
CA ARG A 24 0.36 -8.38 -25.26
C ARG A 24 -0.54 -8.74 -24.08
N VAL A 25 -0.77 -7.79 -23.17
CA VAL A 25 -1.51 -8.03 -21.93
C VAL A 25 -2.87 -7.33 -21.93
N THR A 26 -3.95 -8.12 -21.94
CA THR A 26 -5.30 -7.65 -21.66
C THR A 26 -5.63 -7.86 -20.18
N VAL A 27 -6.36 -6.92 -19.59
CA VAL A 27 -6.89 -7.03 -18.22
C VAL A 27 -8.40 -7.21 -18.29
N ARG A 28 -8.92 -8.13 -17.47
CA ARG A 28 -10.34 -8.39 -17.32
C ARG A 28 -10.68 -8.45 -15.84
N THR A 29 -11.58 -7.58 -15.41
CA THR A 29 -12.09 -7.56 -14.03
C THR A 29 -13.43 -8.28 -13.96
N ALA A 30 -13.59 -9.23 -13.04
CA ALA A 30 -14.83 -9.96 -12.85
C ALA A 30 -15.19 -10.13 -11.37
N GLY A 31 -16.46 -9.89 -11.05
CA GLY A 31 -16.98 -9.89 -9.69
C GLY A 31 -17.59 -11.21 -9.22
N ASP A 32 -17.85 -12.14 -10.13
CA ASP A 32 -18.52 -13.41 -9.88
C ASP A 32 -18.15 -14.46 -10.96
N PRO A 33 -18.49 -15.75 -10.78
CA PRO A 33 -18.15 -16.80 -11.73
C PRO A 33 -18.71 -16.61 -13.14
N GLU A 34 -19.92 -16.05 -13.30
CA GLU A 34 -20.54 -15.83 -14.61
C GLU A 34 -19.81 -14.73 -15.37
N ALA A 35 -19.52 -13.62 -14.69
CA ALA A 35 -18.70 -12.53 -15.20
C ALA A 35 -17.29 -12.99 -15.58
N ILE A 36 -16.71 -13.96 -14.86
CA ILE A 36 -15.41 -14.54 -15.24
C ILE A 36 -15.52 -15.24 -16.60
N ALA A 37 -16.51 -16.11 -16.79
CA ALA A 37 -16.67 -16.84 -18.05
C ALA A 37 -16.91 -15.87 -19.22
N ALA A 38 -17.79 -14.88 -19.01
CA ALA A 38 -18.08 -13.84 -20.00
C ALA A 38 -16.84 -13.01 -20.34
N ALA A 39 -16.01 -12.65 -19.34
CA ALA A 39 -14.84 -11.82 -19.57
C ALA A 39 -13.73 -12.50 -20.39
N VAL A 40 -13.70 -13.83 -20.40
CA VAL A 40 -12.75 -14.64 -21.19
C VAL A 40 -13.32 -15.00 -22.57
N ALA A 41 -14.63 -14.95 -22.76
CA ALA A 41 -15.28 -15.29 -24.02
C ALA A 41 -14.73 -14.44 -25.20
N GLY A 42 -14.37 -15.11 -26.30
CA GLY A 42 -13.86 -14.46 -27.52
C GLY A 42 -12.46 -13.82 -27.42
N ALA A 43 -11.78 -13.91 -26.28
CA ALA A 43 -10.48 -13.26 -26.09
C ALA A 43 -9.26 -14.12 -26.45
N GLU A 44 -9.47 -15.43 -26.66
CA GLU A 44 -8.47 -16.45 -27.05
C GLU A 44 -7.06 -16.27 -26.44
N PRO A 45 -6.93 -16.20 -25.11
CA PRO A 45 -5.62 -16.02 -24.48
C PRO A 45 -4.77 -17.28 -24.52
N GLU A 46 -3.48 -17.13 -24.83
CA GLU A 46 -2.47 -18.20 -24.72
C GLU A 46 -2.20 -18.62 -23.26
N LEU A 47 -2.34 -17.65 -22.34
CA LEU A 47 -2.16 -17.83 -20.90
C LEU A 47 -3.09 -16.90 -20.14
N ILE A 48 -3.77 -17.42 -19.12
CA ILE A 48 -4.51 -16.64 -18.13
C ILE A 48 -3.71 -16.64 -16.82
N LEU A 49 -3.40 -15.46 -16.30
CA LEU A 49 -2.80 -15.27 -14.98
C LEU A 49 -3.81 -14.60 -14.06
N CYS A 50 -3.98 -15.15 -12.86
CA CYS A 50 -4.88 -14.65 -11.83
C CYS A 50 -4.08 -14.16 -10.62
N PRO A 51 -3.52 -12.92 -10.66
CA PRO A 51 -2.73 -12.36 -9.57
C PRO A 51 -3.58 -11.98 -8.34
N PHE A 52 -4.88 -11.75 -8.53
CA PHE A 52 -5.83 -11.45 -7.45
C PHE A 52 -7.26 -11.84 -7.84
N LEU A 53 -7.77 -12.92 -7.26
CA LEU A 53 -9.12 -13.42 -7.51
C LEU A 53 -9.81 -13.79 -6.19
N ARG A 54 -11.07 -13.38 -6.02
CA ARG A 54 -11.91 -13.76 -4.85
C ARG A 54 -12.85 -14.94 -5.11
N HIS A 55 -13.04 -15.28 -6.38
CA HIS A 55 -13.96 -16.31 -6.83
C HIS A 55 -13.20 -17.40 -7.56
N ARG A 56 -13.75 -18.62 -7.58
CA ARG A 56 -13.19 -19.73 -8.35
C ARG A 56 -13.31 -19.44 -9.85
N VAL A 57 -12.30 -19.83 -10.61
CA VAL A 57 -12.37 -19.82 -12.07
C VAL A 57 -13.31 -20.95 -12.51
N PRO A 58 -14.34 -20.69 -13.36
CA PRO A 58 -15.23 -21.73 -13.87
C PRO A 58 -14.51 -22.80 -14.69
N GLU A 59 -15.05 -24.02 -14.67
CA GLU A 59 -14.52 -25.17 -15.42
C GLU A 59 -14.39 -24.93 -16.92
N ALA A 60 -15.38 -24.27 -17.52
CA ALA A 60 -15.36 -23.91 -18.93
C ALA A 60 -14.15 -23.03 -19.32
N VAL A 61 -13.58 -22.28 -18.38
CA VAL A 61 -12.41 -21.42 -18.61
C VAL A 61 -11.12 -22.23 -18.46
N TRP A 62 -10.89 -22.86 -17.30
CA TRP A 62 -9.59 -23.50 -17.03
C TRP A 62 -9.38 -24.83 -17.78
N ARG A 63 -10.44 -25.49 -18.25
CA ARG A 63 -10.30 -26.63 -19.18
C ARG A 63 -9.88 -26.20 -20.58
N ARG A 64 -10.28 -25.00 -21.02
CA ARG A 64 -10.01 -24.48 -22.36
C ARG A 64 -8.68 -23.73 -22.42
N TYR A 65 -8.36 -22.94 -21.40
CA TYR A 65 -7.19 -22.08 -21.36
C TYR A 65 -6.31 -22.41 -20.16
N ARG A 66 -5.00 -22.47 -20.41
CA ARG A 66 -4.00 -22.60 -19.35
C ARG A 66 -4.14 -21.43 -18.38
N THR A 67 -4.61 -21.71 -17.17
CA THR A 67 -4.96 -20.71 -16.17
C THR A 67 -4.16 -20.91 -14.90
N ILE A 68 -3.38 -19.90 -14.51
CA ILE A 68 -2.48 -19.96 -13.35
C ILE A 68 -2.93 -18.96 -12.29
N ILE A 69 -3.10 -19.45 -11.07
CA ILE A 69 -3.49 -18.70 -9.88
C ILE A 69 -2.24 -18.39 -9.06
N ILE A 70 -2.06 -17.12 -8.69
CA ILE A 70 -1.00 -16.70 -7.77
C ILE A 70 -1.57 -16.73 -6.35
N HIS A 71 -1.28 -17.80 -5.64
CA HIS A 71 -1.77 -18.04 -4.28
C HIS A 71 -0.81 -17.48 -3.22
N PRO A 72 -1.27 -16.63 -2.28
CA PRO A 72 -0.43 -16.07 -1.23
C PRO A 72 -0.18 -17.02 -0.06
N GLY A 73 0.23 -18.24 -0.37
CA GLY A 73 0.63 -19.28 0.57
C GLY A 73 1.71 -20.21 0.00
N PRO A 74 2.49 -20.89 0.87
CA PRO A 74 3.47 -21.89 0.46
C PRO A 74 2.80 -23.11 -0.17
N PRO A 75 3.56 -24.00 -0.84
CA PRO A 75 3.03 -25.24 -1.40
C PRO A 75 2.21 -26.04 -0.37
N GLY A 76 0.96 -26.35 -0.73
CA GLY A 76 0.05 -27.12 0.13
C GLY A 76 -0.88 -26.28 1.02
N ASP A 77 -0.62 -24.98 1.20
CA ASP A 77 -1.61 -24.07 1.80
C ASP A 77 -2.76 -23.82 0.83
N ARG A 78 -3.98 -23.87 1.35
CA ARG A 78 -5.20 -23.71 0.54
C ARG A 78 -6.22 -22.85 1.27
N GLY A 79 -6.94 -22.03 0.51
CA GLY A 79 -8.08 -21.26 0.99
C GLY A 79 -7.91 -19.74 0.88
N PRO A 80 -9.02 -19.00 1.03
CA PRO A 80 -9.09 -17.60 0.61
C PRO A 80 -8.47 -16.59 1.59
N ALA A 81 -7.93 -17.05 2.72
CA ALA A 81 -7.47 -16.20 3.82
C ALA A 81 -6.07 -16.59 4.32
N ALA A 82 -5.22 -17.06 3.41
CA ALA A 82 -3.87 -17.56 3.67
C ALA A 82 -3.01 -16.63 4.56
N LEU A 83 -2.89 -15.34 4.18
CA LEU A 83 -2.11 -14.36 4.95
C LEU A 83 -2.73 -14.01 6.30
N ASP A 84 -4.06 -14.00 6.40
CA ASP A 84 -4.75 -13.74 7.66
C ASP A 84 -4.38 -14.81 8.69
N TRP A 85 -4.48 -16.09 8.31
CA TRP A 85 -4.06 -17.21 9.16
C TRP A 85 -2.57 -17.16 9.47
N ALA A 86 -1.71 -16.91 8.48
CA ALA A 86 -0.26 -16.87 8.70
C ALA A 86 0.15 -15.83 9.74
N ILE A 87 -0.47 -14.64 9.73
CA ILE A 87 -0.18 -13.58 10.71
C ILE A 87 -0.78 -13.91 12.09
N MET A 88 -2.01 -14.46 12.15
CA MET A 88 -2.65 -14.81 13.44
C MET A 88 -1.94 -15.97 14.14
N ASP A 89 -1.52 -16.99 13.39
CA ASP A 89 -0.82 -18.19 13.87
C ASP A 89 0.67 -17.92 14.11
N ALA A 90 1.17 -16.73 13.79
CA ALA A 90 2.57 -16.34 13.91
C ALA A 90 3.53 -17.32 13.20
N GLU A 91 3.15 -17.74 11.98
CA GLU A 91 3.95 -18.66 11.16
C GLU A 91 5.36 -18.07 10.96
N PRO A 92 6.46 -18.80 11.27
CA PRO A 92 7.83 -18.27 11.20
C PRO A 92 8.33 -18.12 9.76
N ARG A 93 7.69 -18.82 8.82
CA ARG A 93 7.99 -18.81 7.39
C ARG A 93 6.69 -18.84 6.62
N TRP A 94 6.65 -18.11 5.52
CA TRP A 94 5.51 -18.09 4.61
C TRP A 94 5.97 -18.18 3.16
N GLY A 95 5.04 -18.01 2.21
CA GLY A 95 5.40 -18.08 0.80
C GLY A 95 4.29 -17.73 -0.16
N MET A 96 4.64 -17.85 -1.43
CA MET A 96 3.76 -17.72 -2.59
C MET A 96 3.86 -19.00 -3.43
N THR A 97 2.75 -19.37 -4.06
CA THR A 97 2.70 -20.51 -5.00
C THR A 97 1.94 -20.14 -6.26
N ALA A 98 2.50 -20.44 -7.42
CA ALA A 98 1.79 -20.40 -8.69
C ALA A 98 1.17 -21.77 -8.96
N LEU A 99 -0.16 -21.82 -9.02
CA LEU A 99 -0.95 -23.06 -9.10
C LEU A 99 -1.74 -23.08 -10.40
N GLN A 100 -1.78 -24.21 -11.09
CA GLN A 100 -2.69 -24.36 -12.22
C GLN A 100 -4.13 -24.52 -11.72
N ALA A 101 -5.07 -23.78 -12.29
CA ALA A 101 -6.48 -23.93 -11.97
C ALA A 101 -6.97 -25.33 -12.36
N THR A 102 -7.72 -25.95 -11.44
CA THR A 102 -8.40 -27.24 -11.61
C THR A 102 -9.74 -27.16 -10.86
N GLY A 103 -10.46 -28.28 -10.74
CA GLY A 103 -11.62 -28.36 -9.85
C GLY A 103 -11.28 -28.29 -8.35
N ASP A 104 -10.04 -28.59 -7.96
CA ASP A 104 -9.58 -28.57 -6.56
C ASP A 104 -9.10 -27.16 -6.16
N LEU A 105 -9.61 -26.64 -5.04
CA LEU A 105 -9.27 -25.29 -4.57
C LEU A 105 -7.82 -25.25 -4.12
N ASP A 106 -7.03 -24.39 -4.77
CA ASP A 106 -5.60 -24.22 -4.50
C ASP A 106 -4.83 -25.56 -4.45
N GLY A 107 -5.35 -26.57 -5.16
CA GLY A 107 -4.84 -27.94 -5.11
C GLY A 107 -4.25 -28.44 -6.41
N GLY A 108 -4.23 -27.59 -7.44
CA GLY A 108 -3.70 -27.95 -8.74
C GLY A 108 -2.17 -28.05 -8.79
N PRO A 109 -1.62 -28.53 -9.92
CA PRO A 109 -0.19 -28.63 -10.13
C PRO A 109 0.55 -27.30 -9.92
N ILE A 110 1.73 -27.37 -9.31
CA ILE A 110 2.60 -26.25 -8.96
C ILE A 110 3.48 -25.89 -10.15
N TRP A 111 3.39 -24.62 -10.56
CA TRP A 111 4.26 -24.01 -11.55
C TRP A 111 5.52 -23.42 -10.93
N GLY A 112 5.47 -23.02 -9.66
CA GLY A 112 6.63 -22.52 -8.91
C GLY A 112 6.22 -22.04 -7.54
N SER A 113 7.20 -21.88 -6.64
CA SER A 113 6.97 -21.32 -5.30
C SER A 113 8.13 -20.43 -4.84
N ARG A 114 7.83 -19.50 -3.94
CA ARG A 114 8.82 -18.68 -3.23
C ARG A 114 8.52 -18.73 -1.75
N LEU A 115 9.49 -19.14 -0.95
CA LEU A 115 9.39 -19.11 0.51
C LEU A 115 10.18 -17.93 1.05
N PHE A 116 9.66 -17.29 2.09
CA PHE A 116 10.34 -16.19 2.77
C PHE A 116 10.14 -16.29 4.29
N PRO A 117 11.09 -15.78 5.08
CA PRO A 117 10.92 -15.68 6.52
C PRO A 117 9.83 -14.65 6.85
N MET A 118 8.97 -14.96 7.81
CA MET A 118 8.05 -13.98 8.37
C MET A 118 8.77 -13.18 9.45
N PRO A 119 8.64 -11.84 9.48
CA PRO A 119 9.20 -11.04 10.57
C PRO A 119 8.59 -11.48 11.91
N ALA A 120 9.42 -11.54 12.96
CA ALA A 120 8.97 -11.91 14.31
C ALA A 120 7.86 -10.98 14.85
N ASP A 121 7.94 -9.68 14.50
CA ASP A 121 6.84 -8.73 14.64
C ASP A 121 6.31 -8.41 13.23
N PRO A 122 5.38 -9.21 12.68
CA PRO A 122 4.92 -9.03 11.31
C PRO A 122 4.23 -7.67 11.15
N PRO A 123 4.40 -6.97 10.01
CA PRO A 123 3.72 -5.70 9.77
C PRO A 123 2.21 -5.93 9.53
N ARG A 124 1.47 -4.85 9.22
CA ARG A 124 0.08 -4.96 8.77
C ARG A 124 -0.01 -5.87 7.54
N LYS A 125 -1.11 -6.61 7.39
CA LYS A 125 -1.31 -7.50 6.23
C LYS A 125 -1.18 -6.76 4.90
N SER A 126 -1.71 -5.54 4.79
CA SER A 126 -1.56 -4.70 3.60
C SER A 126 -0.09 -4.43 3.27
N THR A 127 0.71 -4.11 4.29
CA THR A 127 2.15 -3.86 4.14
C THR A 127 2.88 -5.10 3.68
N LEU A 128 2.61 -6.25 4.29
CA LEU A 128 3.19 -7.53 3.89
C LEU A 128 2.81 -7.88 2.45
N TYR A 129 1.54 -7.69 2.09
CA TYR A 129 1.00 -7.92 0.74
C TYR A 129 1.71 -7.05 -0.30
N ASN A 130 1.88 -5.75 -0.03
CA ASN A 130 2.48 -4.78 -0.95
C ASN A 130 4.03 -4.81 -0.98
N THR A 131 4.67 -5.66 -0.18
CA THR A 131 6.13 -5.80 -0.12
C THR A 131 6.55 -7.24 -0.44
N GLN A 132 6.92 -8.03 0.57
CA GLN A 132 7.49 -9.37 0.42
C GLN A 132 6.62 -10.29 -0.44
N VAL A 133 5.29 -10.23 -0.25
CA VAL A 133 4.32 -11.02 -1.03
C VAL A 133 4.29 -10.59 -2.48
N ALA A 134 4.17 -9.28 -2.77
CA ALA A 134 4.13 -8.78 -4.13
C ALA A 134 5.46 -8.99 -4.87
N ASP A 135 6.60 -8.84 -4.20
CA ASP A 135 7.92 -9.06 -4.80
C ASP A 135 8.12 -10.56 -5.12
N ALA A 136 7.74 -11.46 -4.21
CA ALA A 136 7.73 -12.90 -4.44
C ALA A 136 6.76 -13.32 -5.57
N ALA A 137 5.57 -12.70 -5.62
CA ALA A 137 4.60 -12.91 -6.68
C ALA A 137 5.15 -12.50 -8.04
N MET A 138 5.86 -11.37 -8.13
CA MET A 138 6.45 -10.92 -9.40
C MET A 138 7.53 -11.87 -9.91
N SER A 139 8.41 -12.36 -9.02
CA SER A 139 9.39 -13.39 -9.37
C SER A 139 8.73 -14.67 -9.88
N LEU A 140 7.58 -15.05 -9.33
CA LEU A 140 6.81 -16.21 -9.80
C LEU A 140 6.14 -15.98 -11.14
N ILE A 141 5.60 -14.78 -11.38
CA ILE A 141 4.97 -14.45 -12.66
C ILE A 141 5.98 -14.54 -13.80
N ASP A 142 7.18 -14.00 -13.63
CA ASP A 142 8.27 -14.11 -14.60
C ASP A 142 8.63 -15.59 -14.88
N GLU A 143 8.68 -16.41 -13.82
CA GLU A 143 8.95 -17.85 -13.96
C GLU A 143 7.82 -18.59 -14.69
N VAL A 144 6.56 -18.29 -14.37
CA VAL A 144 5.39 -18.90 -14.99
C VAL A 144 5.35 -18.63 -16.49
N VAL A 145 5.62 -17.38 -16.90
CA VAL A 145 5.62 -17.02 -18.33
C VAL A 145 6.71 -17.75 -19.09
N ARG A 146 7.95 -17.74 -18.58
CA ARG A 146 9.05 -18.50 -19.18
C ARG A 146 8.74 -20.00 -19.31
N LYS A 147 8.11 -20.58 -18.29
CA LYS A 147 7.66 -21.98 -18.30
C LYS A 147 6.53 -22.21 -19.30
N ALA A 148 5.65 -21.23 -19.49
CA ALA A 148 4.54 -21.34 -20.42
C ALA A 148 5.03 -21.33 -21.87
N GLU A 149 6.12 -20.60 -22.15
CA GLU A 149 6.81 -20.53 -23.44
C GLU A 149 7.67 -21.76 -23.72
N THR A 150 8.13 -22.47 -22.68
CA THR A 150 8.95 -23.69 -22.84
C THR A 150 8.11 -24.85 -23.40
N PRO A 151 8.42 -25.37 -24.61
CA PRO A 151 7.69 -26.50 -25.19
C PRO A 151 7.80 -27.74 -24.29
N GLY A 152 6.68 -28.43 -24.10
CA GLY A 152 6.64 -29.67 -23.31
C GLY A 152 6.79 -29.49 -21.79
N PHE A 153 6.83 -28.26 -21.27
CA PHE A 153 6.83 -28.04 -19.82
C PHE A 153 5.58 -28.65 -19.16
N THR A 154 5.80 -29.41 -18.09
CA THR A 154 4.76 -29.98 -17.25
C THR A 154 4.91 -29.47 -15.80
N PRO A 155 3.84 -28.94 -15.18
CA PRO A 155 3.89 -28.50 -13.80
C PRO A 155 3.98 -29.70 -12.85
N GLN A 156 4.56 -29.47 -11.67
CA GLN A 156 4.74 -30.52 -10.67
C GLN A 156 3.42 -30.80 -9.96
N PRO A 157 2.92 -32.04 -9.91
CA PRO A 157 1.78 -32.37 -9.06
C PRO A 157 2.08 -32.02 -7.60
N LEU A 158 1.05 -31.61 -6.85
CA LEU A 158 1.18 -31.48 -5.41
C LEU A 158 1.34 -32.89 -4.80
N ASP A 159 2.58 -33.28 -4.51
CA ASP A 159 2.86 -34.55 -3.85
C ASP A 159 2.48 -34.47 -2.36
N ARG A 160 1.31 -35.03 -2.04
CA ARG A 160 0.74 -35.07 -0.69
C ARG A 160 1.44 -36.06 0.24
N HIS A 161 2.23 -36.98 -0.33
CA HIS A 161 2.88 -38.07 0.40
C HIS A 161 4.38 -37.82 0.60
N ARG A 162 4.93 -36.74 0.02
CA ARG A 162 6.31 -36.34 0.23
C ARG A 162 6.57 -36.04 1.71
N PRO A 163 7.65 -36.60 2.31
CA PRO A 163 8.04 -36.26 3.67
C PRO A 163 8.23 -34.75 3.84
N GLY A 164 7.50 -34.15 4.79
CA GLY A 164 7.50 -32.70 5.05
C GLY A 164 6.51 -31.88 4.22
N ALA A 165 5.72 -32.48 3.33
CA ALA A 165 4.62 -31.78 2.66
C ALA A 165 3.45 -31.55 3.62
N THR A 166 3.16 -30.30 3.96
CA THR A 166 1.99 -29.92 4.74
C THR A 166 0.89 -29.42 3.82
N VAL A 167 -0.11 -30.26 3.58
CA VAL A 167 -1.36 -29.83 2.93
C VAL A 167 -2.31 -29.34 4.00
N ARG A 168 -2.55 -28.03 4.06
CA ARG A 168 -3.42 -27.39 5.06
C ARG A 168 -4.53 -26.62 4.35
N SER A 169 -5.74 -27.15 4.41
CA SER A 169 -6.94 -26.43 3.99
C SER A 169 -7.39 -25.52 5.12
N ARG A 170 -7.45 -24.21 4.86
CA ARG A 170 -7.87 -23.21 5.85
C ARG A 170 -9.19 -22.57 5.44
N PRO A 171 -10.18 -22.50 6.35
CA PRO A 171 -11.45 -21.87 6.05
C PRO A 171 -11.29 -20.35 5.90
N PRO A 172 -12.29 -19.65 5.31
CA PRO A 172 -12.37 -18.21 5.42
C PRO A 172 -12.35 -17.77 6.89
N VAL A 173 -11.52 -16.79 7.24
CA VAL A 173 -11.45 -16.24 8.61
C VAL A 173 -12.68 -15.39 8.92
N ARG A 174 -13.45 -15.81 9.92
CA ARG A 174 -14.66 -15.14 10.43
C ARG A 174 -14.30 -14.06 11.44
N GLN A 175 -15.25 -13.21 11.82
CA GLN A 175 -15.01 -12.23 12.90
C GLN A 175 -14.82 -12.91 14.26
N ALA A 176 -15.46 -14.05 14.53
CA ALA A 176 -15.23 -14.83 15.75
C ALA A 176 -13.76 -15.27 15.88
N ASP A 177 -13.16 -15.73 14.78
CA ASP A 177 -11.75 -16.15 14.74
C ASP A 177 -10.77 -14.98 14.99
N ARG A 178 -11.19 -13.74 14.68
CA ARG A 178 -10.40 -12.51 14.87
C ARG A 178 -10.59 -11.87 16.23
N SER A 179 -11.60 -12.32 16.98
CA SER A 179 -12.00 -11.68 18.23
C SER A 179 -10.89 -11.79 19.27
N PHE A 180 -10.87 -10.82 20.17
CA PHE A 180 -9.96 -10.72 21.30
C PHE A 180 -10.64 -9.99 22.45
N SER A 181 -10.17 -10.21 23.67
CA SER A 181 -10.45 -9.35 24.82
C SER A 181 -9.33 -8.35 24.99
N TRP A 182 -9.66 -7.10 25.35
CA TRP A 182 -8.63 -6.11 25.68
C TRP A 182 -7.79 -6.52 26.90
N HIS A 183 -8.25 -7.48 27.71
CA HIS A 183 -7.47 -8.06 28.82
C HIS A 183 -6.38 -9.02 28.36
N GLU A 184 -6.33 -9.37 27.07
CA GLU A 184 -5.27 -10.22 26.53
C GLU A 184 -3.97 -9.42 26.31
N PRO A 185 -2.82 -10.11 26.18
CA PRO A 185 -1.54 -9.47 25.88
C PRO A 185 -1.56 -8.61 24.62
N ALA A 186 -0.91 -7.46 24.65
CA ALA A 186 -0.83 -6.48 23.55
C ALA A 186 -0.36 -7.13 22.25
N ALA A 187 0.63 -8.02 22.33
CA ALA A 187 1.16 -8.73 21.18
C ALA A 187 0.11 -9.63 20.50
N HIS A 188 -0.77 -10.26 21.28
CA HIS A 188 -1.83 -11.12 20.77
C HIS A 188 -2.91 -10.31 20.02
N ILE A 189 -3.35 -9.21 20.63
CA ILE A 189 -4.32 -8.28 20.05
C ILE A 189 -3.76 -7.64 18.77
N LEU A 190 -2.51 -7.17 18.83
CA LEU A 190 -1.83 -6.54 17.71
C LEU A 190 -1.76 -7.46 16.47
N ARG A 191 -1.44 -8.74 16.65
CA ARG A 191 -1.42 -9.71 15.53
C ARG A 191 -2.79 -9.86 14.87
N ARG A 192 -3.88 -9.90 15.64
CA ARG A 192 -5.25 -10.00 15.09
C ARG A 192 -5.62 -8.77 14.29
N ILE A 193 -5.32 -7.57 14.82
CA ILE A 193 -5.59 -6.32 14.10
C ILE A 193 -4.77 -6.26 12.81
N ARG A 194 -3.46 -6.57 12.88
CA ARG A 194 -2.57 -6.58 11.71
C ARG A 194 -3.00 -7.59 10.65
N ALA A 195 -3.48 -8.78 11.04
CA ALA A 195 -4.00 -9.80 10.12
C ALA A 195 -5.28 -9.35 9.38
N ALA A 196 -6.09 -8.50 10.01
CA ALA A 196 -7.32 -7.96 9.42
C ALA A 196 -7.13 -6.57 8.77
N ASP A 197 -5.90 -6.03 8.81
CA ASP A 197 -5.60 -4.70 8.28
C ASP A 197 -5.67 -4.67 6.75
N GLY A 198 -6.03 -3.52 6.19
CA GLY A 198 -6.49 -3.39 4.81
C GLY A 198 -7.96 -3.81 4.69
N ARG A 199 -8.30 -5.09 4.90
CA ARG A 199 -9.67 -5.60 5.04
C ARG A 199 -9.66 -6.94 5.79
N PRO A 200 -10.69 -7.27 6.61
CA PRO A 200 -11.93 -6.53 6.85
C PRO A 200 -11.90 -5.57 8.07
N GLY A 201 -10.84 -5.59 8.87
CA GLY A 201 -10.78 -5.01 10.22
C GLY A 201 -11.26 -6.01 11.29
N VAL A 202 -10.89 -5.77 12.55
CA VAL A 202 -11.36 -6.57 13.70
C VAL A 202 -12.47 -5.82 14.42
N ARG A 203 -13.64 -6.43 14.57
CA ARG A 203 -14.75 -5.86 15.33
C ARG A 203 -14.43 -5.87 16.83
N THR A 204 -14.63 -4.74 17.48
CA THR A 204 -14.46 -4.54 18.93
C THR A 204 -15.30 -3.33 19.37
N THR A 205 -15.19 -2.97 20.64
CA THR A 205 -15.82 -1.77 21.22
C THR A 205 -14.73 -0.89 21.80
N LEU A 206 -14.80 0.41 21.52
CA LEU A 206 -13.94 1.44 22.12
C LEU A 206 -14.83 2.52 22.75
N ALA A 207 -14.68 2.76 24.05
CA ALA A 207 -15.49 3.71 24.81
C ALA A 207 -17.01 3.55 24.56
N GLY A 208 -17.50 2.30 24.55
CA GLY A 208 -18.91 1.98 24.29
C GLY A 208 -19.33 2.03 22.81
N VAL A 209 -18.47 2.48 21.90
CA VAL A 209 -18.76 2.57 20.47
C VAL A 209 -18.31 1.30 19.74
N PRO A 210 -19.22 0.56 19.08
CA PRO A 210 -18.85 -0.57 18.23
C PRO A 210 -18.07 -0.09 17.01
N VAL A 211 -16.92 -0.69 16.73
CA VAL A 211 -16.05 -0.34 15.60
C VAL A 211 -15.34 -1.56 15.04
N ALA A 212 -14.93 -1.48 13.77
CA ALA A 212 -13.85 -2.31 13.24
C ALA A 212 -12.54 -1.50 13.29
N VAL A 213 -11.51 -2.02 13.96
CA VAL A 213 -10.21 -1.35 14.14
C VAL A 213 -9.18 -1.79 13.10
N PHE A 214 -8.26 -0.87 12.79
CA PHE A 214 -7.16 -0.98 11.83
C PHE A 214 -5.96 -0.20 12.35
N ASP A 215 -4.83 -0.35 11.66
CA ASP A 215 -3.65 0.50 11.84
C ASP A 215 -3.14 0.51 13.29
N ALA A 216 -2.99 -0.70 13.84
CA ALA A 216 -2.53 -0.87 15.22
C ALA A 216 -1.00 -0.85 15.33
N HIS A 217 -0.51 -0.10 16.32
CA HIS A 217 0.90 0.03 16.66
C HIS A 217 1.12 -0.18 18.15
N ARG A 218 2.34 -0.57 18.54
CA ARG A 218 2.70 -0.70 19.96
C ARG A 218 2.67 0.68 20.60
N GLY A 219 2.06 0.79 21.78
CA GLY A 219 2.12 1.98 22.62
C GLY A 219 2.95 1.74 23.88
N ALA A 220 3.32 2.83 24.56
CA ALA A 220 3.88 2.72 25.90
C ALA A 220 2.83 2.21 26.88
N ALA A 221 3.25 1.39 27.83
CA ALA A 221 2.38 0.95 28.92
C ALA A 221 1.83 2.17 29.67
N SER A 222 0.53 2.13 29.98
CA SER A 222 -0.18 3.20 30.68
C SER A 222 -1.03 2.58 31.79
N PRO A 223 -0.91 3.04 33.06
CA PRO A 223 -1.76 2.55 34.14
C PRO A 223 -3.25 2.75 33.84
N GLY A 224 -4.07 1.78 34.23
CA GLY A 224 -5.54 1.83 34.13
C GLY A 224 -6.13 0.53 33.57
N GLU A 225 -7.46 0.49 33.49
CA GLU A 225 -8.20 -0.72 33.10
C GLU A 225 -8.02 -1.07 31.61
N PRO A 226 -7.71 -2.34 31.27
CA PRO A 226 -7.66 -2.80 29.89
C PRO A 226 -8.95 -2.49 29.11
N GLY A 227 -8.79 -2.02 27.87
CA GLY A 227 -9.90 -1.63 26.98
C GLY A 227 -10.34 -0.17 27.11
N THR A 228 -9.82 0.56 28.09
CA THR A 228 -10.03 2.01 28.19
C THR A 228 -9.03 2.79 27.33
N ILE A 229 -9.47 3.97 26.87
CA ILE A 229 -8.61 4.88 26.10
C ILE A 229 -7.79 5.72 27.08
N ALA A 230 -6.47 5.71 26.91
CA ALA A 230 -5.52 6.43 27.75
C ALA A 230 -5.21 7.83 27.25
N ALA A 231 -5.07 7.98 25.93
CA ALA A 231 -4.68 9.22 25.28
C ALA A 231 -5.09 9.20 23.80
N HIS A 232 -4.96 10.34 23.13
CA HIS A 232 -4.92 10.40 21.67
C HIS A 232 -3.65 11.08 21.18
N SER A 233 -3.29 10.82 19.93
CA SER A 233 -2.23 11.55 19.23
C SER A 233 -2.55 11.54 17.76
N HIS A 234 -2.64 12.73 17.16
CA HIS A 234 -2.67 12.88 15.71
C HIS A 234 -3.76 12.07 14.97
N GLY A 235 -4.91 11.85 15.61
CA GLY A 235 -6.03 11.08 15.04
C GLY A 235 -6.08 9.61 15.48
N ALA A 236 -5.02 9.10 16.11
CA ALA A 236 -4.99 7.78 16.75
C ALA A 236 -5.40 7.86 18.22
N VAL A 237 -5.85 6.72 18.77
CA VAL A 237 -6.16 6.57 20.21
C VAL A 237 -5.30 5.48 20.83
N LEU A 238 -4.79 5.71 22.04
CA LEU A 238 -4.02 4.74 22.81
C LEU A 238 -4.98 3.92 23.68
N VAL A 239 -5.09 2.61 23.44
CA VAL A 239 -5.98 1.70 24.16
C VAL A 239 -5.17 0.80 25.07
N ARG A 240 -5.52 0.74 26.35
CA ARG A 240 -4.86 -0.13 27.34
C ARG A 240 -5.14 -1.60 27.04
N THR A 241 -4.14 -2.45 27.24
CA THR A 241 -4.25 -3.91 27.10
C THR A 241 -3.89 -4.61 28.41
N GLY A 242 -4.00 -5.94 28.47
CA GLY A 242 -3.72 -6.70 29.71
C GLY A 242 -2.31 -6.54 30.28
N ASP A 243 -1.33 -6.21 29.43
CA ASP A 243 0.09 -6.08 29.77
C ASP A 243 0.75 -4.80 29.20
N GLY A 244 -0.01 -3.86 28.65
CA GLY A 244 0.54 -2.73 27.92
C GLY A 244 -0.50 -1.81 27.30
N ALA A 245 -0.21 -1.28 26.11
CA ALA A 245 -1.17 -0.49 25.33
C ALA A 245 -0.88 -0.57 23.83
N LEU A 246 -1.90 -0.28 23.03
CA LEU A 246 -1.81 -0.21 21.56
C LEU A 246 -2.38 1.11 21.06
N TRP A 247 -1.66 1.76 20.16
CA TRP A 247 -2.22 2.81 19.33
C TRP A 247 -3.12 2.19 18.28
N VAL A 248 -4.35 2.67 18.17
CA VAL A 248 -5.27 2.37 17.07
C VAL A 248 -5.36 3.61 16.21
N GLY A 249 -4.77 3.56 15.02
CA GLY A 249 -4.73 4.70 14.10
C GLY A 249 -6.06 4.94 13.41
N HIS A 250 -6.76 3.86 13.03
CA HIS A 250 -7.97 3.94 12.21
C HIS A 250 -9.09 3.03 12.71
N ALA A 251 -10.31 3.50 12.55
CA ALA A 251 -11.51 2.72 12.86
C ALA A 251 -12.62 2.98 11.84
N ARG A 252 -13.57 2.04 11.77
CA ARG A 252 -14.78 2.16 10.96
C ARG A 252 -15.96 1.72 11.80
N ARG A 253 -16.95 2.61 12.01
CA ARG A 253 -18.22 2.23 12.64
C ARG A 253 -18.98 1.22 11.75
N PRO A 254 -19.78 0.32 12.33
CA PRO A 254 -20.76 -0.46 11.58
C PRO A 254 -21.63 0.47 10.71
N ALA A 255 -22.21 -0.06 9.65
CA ALA A 255 -23.06 0.72 8.76
C ALA A 255 -24.21 1.35 9.56
N GLY A 256 -24.21 2.68 9.67
CA GLY A 256 -25.35 3.51 10.04
C GLY A 256 -25.95 4.18 8.80
N PRO A 257 -26.74 5.26 8.94
CA PRO A 257 -27.13 6.08 7.80
C PRO A 257 -25.89 6.79 7.23
N GLY A 258 -25.26 6.19 6.22
CA GLY A 258 -24.05 6.69 5.55
C GLY A 258 -23.15 5.59 5.01
N VAL A 259 -22.16 5.95 4.16
CA VAL A 259 -21.20 4.99 3.62
C VAL A 259 -20.17 4.62 4.70
N PRO A 260 -19.98 3.34 5.05
CA PRO A 260 -19.03 2.94 6.07
C PRO A 260 -17.59 3.11 5.57
N VAL A 261 -16.99 4.25 5.92
CA VAL A 261 -15.60 4.61 5.58
C VAL A 261 -14.66 4.39 6.76
N LYS A 262 -13.40 4.06 6.47
CA LYS A 262 -12.36 4.05 7.51
C LYS A 262 -11.92 5.49 7.75
N LEU A 263 -11.84 5.87 9.01
CA LEU A 263 -11.42 7.20 9.45
C LEU A 263 -10.30 7.07 10.48
N PRO A 264 -9.51 8.14 10.69
CA PRO A 264 -8.72 8.27 11.91
C PRO A 264 -9.56 7.94 13.14
N ALA A 265 -9.02 7.17 14.07
CA ALA A 265 -9.77 6.61 15.20
C ALA A 265 -10.48 7.68 16.04
N VAL A 266 -9.86 8.84 16.25
CA VAL A 266 -10.49 9.99 16.94
C VAL A 266 -11.76 10.44 16.21
N LEU A 267 -11.70 10.61 14.88
CA LEU A 267 -12.88 10.99 14.07
C LEU A 267 -13.94 9.89 14.07
N ALA A 268 -13.52 8.63 14.01
CA ALA A 268 -14.43 7.49 14.12
C ALA A 268 -15.08 7.37 15.51
N LEU A 269 -14.54 8.03 16.53
CA LEU A 269 -15.06 8.05 17.91
C LEU A 269 -15.70 9.40 18.27
N ALA A 270 -15.96 10.27 17.29
CA ALA A 270 -16.65 11.54 17.50
C ALA A 270 -17.94 11.36 18.35
N GLY A 271 -18.10 12.21 19.36
CA GLY A 271 -19.18 12.13 20.36
C GLY A 271 -18.80 11.41 21.66
N VAL A 272 -17.62 10.81 21.74
CA VAL A 272 -17.01 10.34 23.00
C VAL A 272 -16.12 11.47 23.55
N PRO A 273 -16.05 11.70 24.88
CA PRO A 273 -15.11 12.65 25.46
C PRO A 273 -13.69 12.40 24.96
N GLU A 274 -13.05 13.44 24.42
CA GLU A 274 -11.69 13.29 23.90
C GLU A 274 -10.74 12.98 25.06
N PRO A 275 -9.93 11.91 24.95
CA PRO A 275 -8.90 11.62 25.94
C PRO A 275 -7.84 12.73 25.91
N GLN A 276 -6.93 12.74 26.88
CA GLN A 276 -5.84 13.72 26.88
C GLN A 276 -4.91 13.52 25.68
N GLU A 277 -4.44 14.62 25.08
CA GLU A 277 -3.41 14.56 24.03
C GLU A 277 -2.08 14.07 24.63
N ALA A 278 -1.49 13.04 24.02
CA ALA A 278 -0.21 12.51 24.44
C ALA A 278 0.92 13.47 24.05
N LYS A 279 1.77 13.82 25.02
CA LYS A 279 2.99 14.62 24.77
C LYS A 279 3.95 13.92 23.81
N GLU A 280 4.04 12.59 23.93
CA GLU A 280 4.82 11.73 23.07
C GLU A 280 4.01 10.48 22.71
N ALA A 281 4.19 9.99 21.49
CA ALA A 281 3.56 8.77 21.00
C ALA A 281 4.62 7.75 20.59
N PRO A 282 5.37 7.16 21.55
CA PRO A 282 6.34 6.13 21.22
C PRO A 282 5.62 4.97 20.51
N GLY A 283 6.24 4.51 19.41
CA GLY A 283 5.68 3.48 18.54
C GLY A 283 4.61 3.96 17.54
N PHE A 284 4.13 5.21 17.62
CA PHE A 284 3.23 5.80 16.64
C PHE A 284 3.71 7.20 16.23
N ARG A 285 4.45 7.25 15.11
CA ARG A 285 4.98 8.51 14.55
C ARG A 285 4.66 8.59 13.07
N GLU A 286 3.73 9.46 12.73
CA GLU A 286 3.34 9.67 11.33
C GLU A 286 4.27 10.60 10.57
N ILE A 287 4.89 11.57 11.25
CA ILE A 287 5.79 12.56 10.61
C ILE A 287 7.06 12.68 11.43
N GLY A 288 8.20 12.77 10.76
CA GLY A 288 9.49 12.97 11.39
C GLY A 288 10.43 13.84 10.58
N TYR A 289 11.35 14.47 11.30
CA TYR A 289 12.48 15.18 10.73
C TYR A 289 13.78 14.60 11.29
N ARG A 290 14.79 14.43 10.43
CA ARG A 290 16.15 14.03 10.82
C ARG A 290 17.16 14.74 9.92
N ARG A 291 18.18 15.37 10.51
CA ARG A 291 19.33 15.91 9.78
C ARG A 291 20.47 14.89 9.72
N THR A 292 21.19 14.85 8.61
CA THR A 292 22.46 14.14 8.46
C THR A 292 23.37 14.97 7.56
N GLY A 293 24.35 15.66 8.17
CA GLY A 293 25.19 16.64 7.45
C GLY A 293 24.34 17.74 6.80
N ASP A 294 24.51 17.90 5.50
CA ASP A 294 23.80 18.89 4.66
C ASP A 294 22.43 18.41 4.17
N VAL A 295 21.94 17.25 4.64
CA VAL A 295 20.68 16.67 4.20
C VAL A 295 19.66 16.64 5.35
N GLY A 296 18.49 17.25 5.13
CA GLY A 296 17.33 17.19 6.01
C GLY A 296 16.29 16.19 5.48
N LEU A 297 15.99 15.13 6.22
CA LEU A 297 14.98 14.13 5.87
C LEU A 297 13.65 14.41 6.59
N VAL A 298 12.61 14.74 5.83
CA VAL A 298 11.22 14.77 6.27
C VAL A 298 10.56 13.44 5.88
N SER A 299 10.31 12.58 6.86
CA SER A 299 9.61 11.30 6.66
C SER A 299 8.14 11.43 7.02
N PHE A 300 7.24 10.81 6.27
CA PHE A 300 5.83 10.70 6.63
C PHE A 300 5.22 9.33 6.26
N ASP A 301 4.35 8.77 7.11
CA ASP A 301 3.68 7.48 6.88
C ASP A 301 2.18 7.58 7.22
N PHE A 302 1.42 8.24 6.33
CA PHE A 302 -0.03 8.31 6.46
C PHE A 302 -0.67 7.00 5.98
N TYR A 303 -1.65 6.50 6.74
CA TYR A 303 -2.33 5.24 6.43
C TYR A 303 -2.96 5.27 5.02
N ASN A 304 -2.62 4.26 4.21
CA ASN A 304 -2.95 4.17 2.77
C ASN A 304 -2.49 5.37 1.91
N GLY A 305 -1.58 6.22 2.40
CA GLY A 305 -1.15 7.43 1.70
C GLY A 305 -2.24 8.49 1.55
N ALA A 306 -3.34 8.41 2.30
CA ALA A 306 -4.45 9.35 2.23
C ALA A 306 -4.22 10.56 3.16
N MET A 307 -4.27 11.76 2.60
CA MET A 307 -3.88 12.99 3.30
C MET A 307 -5.11 13.86 3.59
N SER A 308 -5.56 13.87 4.85
CA SER A 308 -6.63 14.78 5.28
C SER A 308 -6.12 16.22 5.31
N THR A 309 -7.03 17.19 5.47
CA THR A 309 -6.65 18.59 5.70
C THR A 309 -5.61 18.72 6.83
N THR A 310 -5.81 18.00 7.93
CA THR A 310 -4.89 18.01 9.08
C THR A 310 -3.56 17.32 8.77
N HIS A 311 -3.56 16.22 8.00
CA HIS A 311 -2.30 15.58 7.55
C HIS A 311 -1.47 16.55 6.70
N CYS A 312 -2.10 17.22 5.73
CA CYS A 312 -1.42 18.16 4.84
C CYS A 312 -0.80 19.32 5.62
N ARG A 313 -1.56 19.95 6.54
CA ARG A 313 -1.07 21.06 7.38
C ARG A 313 0.10 20.65 8.28
N ARG A 314 0.03 19.46 8.89
CA ARG A 314 1.12 18.95 9.74
C ARG A 314 2.37 18.62 8.93
N LEU A 315 2.21 18.04 7.73
CA LEU A 315 3.35 17.79 6.84
C LEU A 315 3.97 19.09 6.33
N LEU A 316 3.15 20.08 5.98
CA LEU A 316 3.63 21.42 5.63
C LEU A 316 4.41 22.07 6.77
N ALA A 317 3.94 21.97 8.01
CA ALA A 317 4.67 22.49 9.17
C ALA A 317 6.04 21.80 9.35
N ALA A 318 6.10 20.47 9.19
CA ALA A 318 7.36 19.73 9.25
C ALA A 318 8.30 20.07 8.08
N LEU A 319 7.76 20.28 6.88
CA LEU A 319 8.51 20.69 5.71
C LEU A 319 9.10 22.10 5.90
N ARG A 320 8.31 23.06 6.37
CA ARG A 320 8.78 24.42 6.71
C ARG A 320 9.84 24.40 7.78
N HIS A 321 9.68 23.54 8.80
CA HIS A 321 10.70 23.36 9.83
C HIS A 321 12.02 22.88 9.21
N ALA A 322 11.99 21.87 8.35
CA ALA A 322 13.17 21.37 7.64
C ALA A 322 13.77 22.45 6.70
N MET A 323 12.93 23.22 6.02
CA MET A 323 13.38 24.25 5.09
C MET A 323 13.96 25.49 5.77
N ALA A 324 13.61 25.72 7.04
CA ALA A 324 14.24 26.75 7.87
C ALA A 324 15.64 26.34 8.37
N GLN A 325 16.08 25.10 8.14
CA GLN A 325 17.42 24.66 8.51
C GLN A 325 18.44 25.04 7.42
N ASP A 326 19.71 25.14 7.82
CA ASP A 326 20.88 25.41 6.99
C ASP A 326 21.35 24.19 6.15
N THR A 327 20.47 23.22 5.89
CA THR A 327 20.78 22.09 5.01
C THR A 327 20.78 22.51 3.54
N LYS A 328 21.48 21.80 2.66
CA LYS A 328 21.47 22.07 1.20
C LYS A 328 20.37 21.31 0.48
N VAL A 329 19.97 20.16 1.01
CA VAL A 329 18.99 19.27 0.39
C VAL A 329 17.95 18.83 1.42
N VAL A 330 16.67 18.95 1.06
CA VAL A 330 15.55 18.41 1.83
C VAL A 330 14.99 17.19 1.10
N VAL A 331 14.97 16.04 1.77
CA VAL A 331 14.38 14.80 1.26
C VAL A 331 12.98 14.63 1.86
N LEU A 332 11.97 14.58 1.02
CA LEU A 332 10.60 14.24 1.38
C LEU A 332 10.36 12.74 1.11
N SER A 333 10.26 11.93 2.16
CA SER A 333 10.15 10.47 2.05
C SER A 333 8.83 9.95 2.61
N GLY A 334 8.03 9.33 1.75
CA GLY A 334 6.84 8.60 2.18
C GLY A 334 7.14 7.25 2.83
N GLY A 335 6.13 6.68 3.49
CA GLY A 335 6.19 5.41 4.21
C GLY A 335 5.83 4.20 3.35
N GLU A 336 4.80 3.45 3.71
CA GLU A 336 4.39 2.27 2.91
C GLU A 336 3.93 2.65 1.49
N VAL A 337 3.25 3.77 1.39
CA VAL A 337 2.75 4.44 0.20
C VAL A 337 3.38 5.83 0.23
N PHE A 338 3.79 6.37 -0.93
CA PHE A 338 4.25 7.75 -0.95
C PHE A 338 3.07 8.69 -0.67
N SER A 339 2.08 8.71 -1.56
CA SER A 339 0.82 9.43 -1.34
C SER A 339 -0.22 9.04 -2.39
N HIS A 340 -1.49 9.04 -2.01
CA HIS A 340 -2.64 8.95 -2.91
C HIS A 340 -3.43 10.28 -3.00
N GLY A 341 -2.89 11.36 -2.43
CA GLY A 341 -3.53 12.67 -2.40
C GLY A 341 -4.57 12.77 -1.28
N LEU A 342 -5.72 13.38 -1.59
CA LEU A 342 -6.76 13.72 -0.62
C LEU A 342 -7.29 12.51 0.17
N HIS A 343 -7.72 12.75 1.40
CA HIS A 343 -8.37 11.73 2.21
C HIS A 343 -9.89 11.66 1.93
N LEU A 344 -10.25 11.02 0.82
CA LEU A 344 -11.65 10.89 0.37
C LEU A 344 -12.59 10.34 1.45
N GLY A 345 -12.12 9.44 2.33
CA GLY A 345 -12.94 8.95 3.44
C GLY A 345 -13.31 10.02 4.48
N VAL A 346 -12.40 10.96 4.77
CA VAL A 346 -12.65 12.05 5.73
C VAL A 346 -13.58 13.08 5.10
N ILE A 347 -13.38 13.37 3.81
CA ILE A 347 -14.28 14.23 3.02
C ILE A 347 -15.70 13.66 3.02
N GLU A 348 -15.87 12.39 2.65
CA GLU A 348 -17.17 11.72 2.57
C GLU A 348 -17.90 11.68 3.93
N ALA A 349 -17.17 11.50 5.03
CA ALA A 349 -17.75 11.45 6.36
C ALA A 349 -18.02 12.82 7.00
N HIS A 350 -17.54 13.91 6.38
CA HIS A 350 -17.71 15.25 6.94
C HIS A 350 -19.18 15.71 6.77
N PRO A 351 -19.78 16.42 7.76
CA PRO A 351 -21.14 16.98 7.61
C PRO A 351 -21.31 17.94 6.42
N ASP A 352 -20.21 18.54 5.99
CA ASP A 352 -20.09 19.35 4.77
C ASP A 352 -18.95 18.78 3.90
N PRO A 353 -19.21 17.77 3.05
CA PRO A 353 -18.19 17.14 2.22
C PRO A 353 -17.58 18.10 1.20
N ALA A 354 -18.37 18.99 0.60
CA ALA A 354 -17.88 19.93 -0.40
C ALA A 354 -16.89 20.94 0.22
N GLY A 355 -17.23 21.51 1.38
CA GLY A 355 -16.31 22.40 2.09
C GLY A 355 -15.07 21.67 2.61
N GLU A 356 -15.18 20.40 3.04
CA GLU A 356 -13.99 19.62 3.42
C GLU A 356 -13.11 19.28 2.23
N ALA A 357 -13.69 18.95 1.08
CA ALA A 357 -12.92 18.77 -0.16
C ALA A 357 -12.15 20.05 -0.53
N TRP A 358 -12.79 21.22 -0.41
CA TRP A 358 -12.15 22.51 -0.65
C TRP A 358 -11.01 22.82 0.33
N ARG A 359 -11.21 22.53 1.63
CA ARG A 359 -10.14 22.67 2.63
C ARG A 359 -8.98 21.72 2.37
N ASN A 360 -9.27 20.48 2.02
CA ASN A 360 -8.24 19.46 1.81
C ASN A 360 -7.43 19.73 0.55
N ILE A 361 -8.08 20.15 -0.56
CA ILE A 361 -7.39 20.52 -1.81
C ILE A 361 -6.50 21.74 -1.62
N THR A 362 -6.99 22.76 -0.90
CA THR A 362 -6.19 23.95 -0.59
C THR A 362 -4.98 23.59 0.27
N ALA A 363 -5.16 22.71 1.27
CA ALA A 363 -4.08 22.33 2.17
C ALA A 363 -2.98 21.49 1.48
N ILE A 364 -3.33 20.61 0.53
CA ILE A 364 -2.31 19.89 -0.25
C ILE A 364 -1.64 20.79 -1.30
N ASP A 365 -2.37 21.76 -1.87
CA ASP A 365 -1.79 22.78 -2.75
C ASP A 365 -0.81 23.68 -2.01
N ASP A 366 -1.08 24.07 -0.76
CA ASP A 366 -0.12 24.80 0.07
C ASP A 366 1.18 24.01 0.30
N LEU A 367 1.08 22.69 0.53
CA LEU A 367 2.23 21.80 0.61
C LEU A 367 3.00 21.74 -0.71
N CYS A 368 2.31 21.57 -1.84
CA CYS A 368 2.94 21.51 -3.15
C CYS A 368 3.61 22.83 -3.52
N ARG A 369 2.96 23.96 -3.21
CA ARG A 369 3.51 25.30 -3.44
C ARG A 369 4.80 25.49 -2.65
N GLU A 370 4.84 25.11 -1.38
CA GLU A 370 6.04 25.21 -0.54
C GLU A 370 7.23 24.46 -1.17
N ILE A 371 6.99 23.28 -1.75
CA ILE A 371 8.02 22.51 -2.47
C ILE A 371 8.45 23.24 -3.75
N ILE A 372 7.49 23.64 -4.59
CA ILE A 372 7.75 24.23 -5.92
C ILE A 372 8.48 25.58 -5.80
N THR A 373 8.17 26.36 -4.76
CA THR A 373 8.78 27.68 -4.55
C THR A 373 10.00 27.64 -3.64
N CYS A 374 10.49 26.45 -3.26
CA CYS A 374 11.72 26.34 -2.48
C CYS A 374 12.93 26.70 -3.36
N THR A 375 13.53 27.86 -3.10
CA THR A 375 14.70 28.34 -3.84
C THR A 375 15.99 28.28 -3.05
N GLY A 376 15.95 28.08 -1.73
CA GLY A 376 17.14 28.05 -0.88
C GLY A 376 17.81 26.69 -0.75
N GLN A 377 17.12 25.62 -1.15
CA GLN A 377 17.57 24.24 -1.00
C GLN A 377 17.08 23.41 -2.18
N LEU A 378 17.75 22.29 -2.46
CA LEU A 378 17.22 21.29 -3.38
C LEU A 378 16.19 20.42 -2.67
N VAL A 379 15.05 20.16 -3.32
CA VAL A 379 14.05 19.21 -2.78
C VAL A 379 14.12 17.89 -3.54
N VAL A 380 14.15 16.78 -2.80
CA VAL A 380 14.15 15.42 -3.35
C VAL A 380 12.92 14.67 -2.84
N SER A 381 12.05 14.22 -3.74
CA SER A 381 10.98 13.29 -3.41
C SER A 381 11.50 11.85 -3.47
N ALA A 382 11.39 11.12 -2.35
CA ALA A 382 11.83 9.73 -2.24
C ALA A 382 10.62 8.78 -2.15
N LEU A 383 10.35 8.08 -3.26
CA LEU A 383 9.20 7.20 -3.42
C LEU A 383 9.59 5.75 -3.10
N SER A 384 9.42 5.39 -1.83
CA SER A 384 9.59 4.02 -1.32
C SER A 384 8.37 3.12 -1.64
N GLY A 385 7.22 3.74 -1.87
CA GLY A 385 5.92 3.12 -2.14
C GLY A 385 5.16 3.81 -3.28
N ASN A 386 4.04 3.20 -3.66
CA ASN A 386 3.22 3.68 -4.79
C ASN A 386 2.73 5.12 -4.58
N ALA A 387 2.45 5.80 -5.69
CA ALA A 387 1.81 7.11 -5.68
C ALA A 387 0.65 7.16 -6.67
N GLY A 388 -0.41 7.88 -6.34
CA GLY A 388 -1.57 8.02 -7.21
C GLY A 388 -2.18 9.42 -7.12
N ALA A 389 -2.81 9.87 -8.20
CA ALA A 389 -3.47 11.16 -8.31
C ALA A 389 -2.54 12.30 -7.82
N GLY A 390 -3.02 13.11 -6.88
CA GLY A 390 -2.26 14.22 -6.29
C GLY A 390 -0.97 13.82 -5.58
N GLY A 391 -0.87 12.57 -5.12
CA GLY A 391 0.38 12.06 -4.56
C GLY A 391 1.50 11.96 -5.59
N VAL A 392 1.18 11.72 -6.87
CA VAL A 392 2.22 11.78 -7.93
C VAL A 392 2.62 13.23 -8.17
N MET A 393 1.66 14.15 -8.25
CA MET A 393 1.95 15.55 -8.55
C MET A 393 2.73 16.24 -7.43
N LEU A 394 2.41 15.91 -6.17
CA LEU A 394 3.21 16.28 -5.00
C LEU A 394 4.68 15.85 -5.15
N ALA A 395 4.93 14.61 -5.59
CA ALA A 395 6.29 14.13 -5.81
C ALA A 395 7.02 14.94 -6.90
N LEU A 396 6.34 15.20 -8.03
CA LEU A 396 6.89 15.86 -9.20
C LEU A 396 7.21 17.35 -8.98
N GLY A 397 6.64 17.97 -7.93
CA GLY A 397 6.96 19.33 -7.53
C GLY A 397 8.40 19.51 -7.03
N ALA A 398 9.04 18.44 -6.54
CA ALA A 398 10.43 18.48 -6.10
C ALA A 398 11.41 18.68 -7.27
N ASP A 399 12.64 19.13 -7.01
CA ASP A 399 13.68 19.23 -8.03
C ASP A 399 14.04 17.85 -8.60
N LYS A 400 14.16 16.85 -7.72
CA LYS A 400 14.53 15.49 -8.07
C LYS A 400 13.56 14.47 -7.49
N VAL A 401 13.33 13.41 -8.25
CA VAL A 401 12.51 12.27 -7.84
C VAL A 401 13.36 11.01 -7.88
N ILE A 402 13.53 10.35 -6.74
CA ILE A 402 14.09 9.00 -6.65
C ILE A 402 12.97 8.02 -6.31
N ALA A 403 12.90 6.90 -7.02
CA ALA A 403 11.89 5.88 -6.78
C ALA A 403 12.50 4.48 -6.67
N ARG A 404 11.89 3.65 -5.80
CA ARG A 404 12.16 2.22 -5.80
C ARG A 404 11.64 1.63 -7.11
N ASP A 405 12.41 0.73 -7.71
CA ASP A 405 12.14 0.10 -9.02
C ASP A 405 10.72 -0.47 -9.21
N SER A 406 10.08 -0.82 -8.10
CA SER A 406 8.85 -1.55 -8.06
C SER A 406 7.65 -0.71 -7.59
N VAL A 407 7.85 0.61 -7.52
CA VAL A 407 6.80 1.62 -7.39
C VAL A 407 5.94 1.65 -8.65
N MET A 408 4.63 1.81 -8.45
CA MET A 408 3.66 2.16 -9.49
C MET A 408 3.15 3.58 -9.28
N LEU A 409 3.06 4.34 -10.37
CA LEU A 409 2.51 5.68 -10.42
C LEU A 409 1.19 5.67 -11.19
N ASN A 410 0.17 6.37 -10.67
CA ASN A 410 -1.09 6.60 -11.37
C ASN A 410 -1.32 8.12 -11.49
N PRO A 411 -0.67 8.81 -12.46
CA PRO A 411 -0.69 10.27 -12.58
C PRO A 411 -1.96 10.79 -13.26
N HIS A 412 -3.13 10.40 -12.77
CA HIS A 412 -4.41 10.81 -13.36
C HIS A 412 -5.51 10.93 -12.30
N TYR A 413 -6.52 11.72 -12.64
CA TYR A 413 -7.68 12.01 -11.81
C TYR A 413 -9.00 11.61 -12.48
N ARG A 414 -8.99 11.47 -13.81
CA ARG A 414 -10.18 11.33 -14.65
C ARG A 414 -11.07 10.15 -14.27
N THR A 415 -10.49 9.00 -13.91
CA THR A 415 -11.25 7.82 -13.47
C THR A 415 -12.02 8.03 -12.18
N MET A 416 -11.72 9.09 -11.43
CA MET A 416 -12.42 9.51 -10.22
C MET A 416 -13.43 10.65 -10.50
N GLY A 417 -13.60 11.07 -11.76
CA GLY A 417 -14.43 12.21 -12.13
C GLY A 417 -13.82 13.57 -11.78
N LEU A 418 -12.51 13.62 -11.52
CA LEU A 418 -11.80 14.81 -11.09
C LEU A 418 -10.89 15.36 -12.21
N TYR A 419 -10.76 16.69 -12.28
CA TYR A 419 -9.86 17.37 -13.22
C TYR A 419 -8.38 17.27 -12.78
N GLY A 420 -8.12 17.47 -11.49
CA GLY A 420 -6.78 17.46 -10.89
C GLY A 420 -6.43 18.77 -10.19
N SER A 421 -5.39 18.73 -9.36
CA SER A 421 -4.89 19.80 -8.47
C SER A 421 -3.36 19.69 -8.31
N GLU A 422 -2.76 20.17 -7.22
CA GLU A 422 -1.33 20.03 -6.90
C GLU A 422 -0.41 20.63 -7.97
N TYR A 423 -0.85 21.72 -8.60
CA TYR A 423 -0.15 22.39 -9.69
C TYR A 423 0.21 21.43 -10.84
N TRP A 424 -0.58 20.39 -11.10
CA TRP A 424 -0.26 19.37 -12.11
C TRP A 424 -0.06 19.96 -13.51
N THR A 425 -0.79 21.02 -13.87
CA THR A 425 -0.65 21.75 -15.15
C THR A 425 0.68 22.48 -15.27
N TYR A 426 1.36 22.74 -14.14
CA TYR A 426 2.70 23.32 -14.09
C TYR A 426 3.78 22.22 -14.04
N VAL A 427 3.65 21.24 -13.12
CA VAL A 427 4.72 20.27 -12.84
C VAL A 427 4.80 19.15 -13.88
N LEU A 428 3.67 18.61 -14.33
CA LEU A 428 3.67 17.43 -15.19
C LEU A 428 4.16 17.77 -16.61
N PRO A 429 3.66 18.81 -17.31
CA PRO A 429 4.18 19.19 -18.62
C PRO A 429 5.66 19.60 -18.59
N ARG A 430 6.17 20.16 -17.50
CA ARG A 430 7.61 20.47 -17.36
C ARG A 430 8.49 19.22 -17.31
N ARG A 431 7.97 18.12 -16.77
CA ARG A 431 8.68 16.85 -16.67
C ARG A 431 8.67 16.08 -18.00
N VAL A 432 7.52 16.05 -18.69
CA VAL A 432 7.31 15.12 -19.83
C VAL A 432 6.87 15.79 -21.14
N GLY A 433 6.67 17.11 -21.16
CA GLY A 433 6.04 17.84 -22.26
C GLY A 433 4.51 17.77 -22.26
N GLU A 434 3.85 18.73 -22.91
CA GLU A 434 2.39 18.85 -22.90
C GLU A 434 1.66 17.65 -23.51
N ALA A 435 2.16 17.15 -24.65
CA ALA A 435 1.55 16.03 -25.36
C ALA A 435 1.53 14.76 -24.51
N GLN A 436 2.67 14.43 -23.89
CA GLN A 436 2.77 13.27 -23.01
C GLN A 436 1.94 13.47 -21.74
N ALA A 437 1.95 14.66 -21.13
CA ALA A 437 1.11 14.97 -19.97
C ALA A 437 -0.39 14.74 -20.26
N ARG A 438 -0.87 15.19 -21.43
CA ARG A 438 -2.25 14.95 -21.90
C ARG A 438 -2.53 13.46 -22.12
N GLN A 439 -1.57 12.72 -22.67
CA GLN A 439 -1.71 11.28 -22.90
C GLN A 439 -1.84 10.52 -21.57
N LEU A 440 -0.94 10.78 -20.61
CA LEU A 440 -0.93 10.11 -19.31
C LEU A 440 -2.23 10.35 -18.53
N THR A 441 -2.68 11.61 -18.48
CA THR A 441 -3.92 12.00 -17.80
C THR A 441 -5.19 11.57 -18.52
N THR A 442 -5.09 11.18 -19.80
CA THR A 442 -6.21 10.71 -20.61
C THR A 442 -6.36 9.20 -20.61
N ARG A 443 -5.28 8.47 -20.85
CA ARG A 443 -5.29 7.00 -20.90
C ARG A 443 -5.51 6.38 -19.52
N CYS A 444 -5.04 7.05 -18.47
CA CYS A 444 -5.21 6.58 -17.09
C CYS A 444 -4.63 5.17 -16.86
N GLU A 445 -3.55 4.86 -17.55
CA GLU A 445 -2.81 3.61 -17.36
C GLU A 445 -1.81 3.78 -16.20
N PRO A 446 -1.61 2.74 -15.36
CA PRO A 446 -0.57 2.76 -14.35
C PRO A 446 0.81 2.74 -15.01
N ILE A 447 1.78 3.45 -14.43
CA ILE A 447 3.13 3.59 -14.96
C ILE A 447 4.11 2.94 -13.97
N SER A 448 4.99 2.08 -14.46
CA SER A 448 6.07 1.52 -13.62
C SER A 448 7.15 2.56 -13.34
N ALA A 449 7.93 2.41 -12.27
CA ALA A 449 9.05 3.31 -11.99
C ALA A 449 10.06 3.36 -13.16
N THR A 450 10.31 2.24 -13.83
CA THR A 450 11.19 2.17 -15.01
C THR A 450 10.66 2.98 -16.19
N GLU A 451 9.37 2.83 -16.51
CA GLU A 451 8.73 3.63 -17.56
C GLU A 451 8.70 5.12 -17.18
N ALA A 452 8.41 5.42 -15.92
CA ALA A 452 8.43 6.77 -15.39
C ALA A 452 9.82 7.42 -15.52
N ALA A 453 10.90 6.66 -15.31
CA ALA A 453 12.27 7.13 -15.54
C ALA A 453 12.54 7.41 -17.02
N GLY A 454 12.11 6.51 -17.92
CA GLY A 454 12.22 6.72 -19.37
C GLY A 454 11.44 7.94 -19.89
N LEU A 455 10.35 8.31 -19.22
CA LEU A 455 9.54 9.49 -19.53
C LEU A 455 10.06 10.79 -18.89
N GLY A 456 10.97 10.74 -17.91
CA GLY A 456 11.44 11.91 -17.17
C GLY A 456 10.63 12.26 -15.90
N LEU A 457 9.71 11.41 -15.48
CA LEU A 457 8.96 11.55 -14.22
C LEU A 457 9.80 11.16 -12.99
N VAL A 458 10.78 10.27 -13.17
CA VAL A 458 11.70 9.79 -12.12
C VAL A 458 13.13 10.04 -12.58
N ASP A 459 13.93 10.73 -11.77
CA ASP A 459 15.33 11.05 -12.09
C ASP A 459 16.28 9.89 -11.75
N ARG A 460 15.98 9.11 -10.71
CA ARG A 460 16.83 8.01 -10.24
C ARG A 460 16.00 6.82 -9.80
N LEU A 461 16.43 5.63 -10.22
CA LEU A 461 15.90 4.36 -9.72
C LEU A 461 16.86 3.76 -8.69
N ALA A 462 16.29 3.12 -7.67
CA ALA A 462 17.02 2.28 -6.74
C ALA A 462 16.37 0.90 -6.67
N ALA A 463 17.13 -0.11 -7.12
CA ALA A 463 16.76 -1.52 -7.01
C ALA A 463 17.16 -2.05 -5.64
N SER A 464 16.48 -1.55 -4.60
CA SER A 464 16.73 -1.91 -3.22
C SER A 464 15.44 -2.27 -2.51
N ASP A 465 15.53 -3.14 -1.50
CA ASP A 465 14.40 -3.37 -0.61
C ASP A 465 14.02 -2.06 0.10
N ARG A 466 12.83 -2.02 0.70
CA ARG A 466 12.32 -0.80 1.34
C ARG A 466 13.25 -0.26 2.44
N LYS A 467 13.96 -1.13 3.17
CA LYS A 467 14.86 -0.72 4.26
C LYS A 467 16.12 -0.07 3.68
N ALA A 468 16.68 -0.64 2.63
CA ALA A 468 17.85 -0.11 1.92
C ALA A 468 17.51 1.12 1.06
N PHE A 469 16.25 1.30 0.64
CA PHE A 469 15.83 2.44 -0.17
C PHE A 469 16.05 3.80 0.51
N THR A 470 15.74 3.94 1.80
CA THR A 470 15.99 5.20 2.53
C THR A 470 17.46 5.57 2.52
N ALA A 471 18.37 4.59 2.68
CA ALA A 471 19.81 4.84 2.61
C ALA A 471 20.24 5.27 1.21
N ALA A 472 19.70 4.63 0.15
CA ALA A 472 19.97 5.03 -1.23
C ALA A 472 19.48 6.45 -1.54
N ALA A 473 18.30 6.84 -1.04
CA ALA A 473 17.77 8.19 -1.20
C ALA A 473 18.62 9.24 -0.47
N LEU A 474 19.09 8.94 0.75
CA LEU A 474 20.01 9.82 1.48
C LEU A 474 21.37 9.93 0.80
N GLY A 475 21.90 8.83 0.26
CA GLY A 475 23.15 8.85 -0.53
C GLY A 475 23.01 9.73 -1.78
N TYR A 476 21.93 9.57 -2.54
CA TYR A 476 21.64 10.42 -3.70
C TYR A 476 21.48 11.89 -3.31
N ALA A 477 20.83 12.19 -2.19
CA ALA A 477 20.72 13.56 -1.68
C ALA A 477 22.09 14.14 -1.26
N ALA A 478 22.97 13.34 -0.67
CA ALA A 478 24.32 13.77 -0.32
C ALA A 478 25.15 14.09 -1.58
N GLU A 479 25.08 13.25 -2.62
CA GLU A 479 25.70 13.53 -3.93
C GLU A 479 25.22 14.87 -4.52
N LEU A 480 23.93 15.16 -4.43
CA LEU A 480 23.35 16.43 -4.88
C LEU A 480 23.85 17.62 -4.05
N ALA A 481 24.04 17.45 -2.74
CA ALA A 481 24.53 18.48 -1.83
C ALA A 481 25.97 18.93 -2.14
N GLU A 482 26.78 18.04 -2.74
CA GLU A 482 28.15 18.34 -3.17
C GLU A 482 28.22 18.93 -4.59
N GLY A 483 27.13 18.83 -5.35
CA GLY A 483 27.04 19.19 -6.76
C GLY A 483 27.03 20.70 -7.06
N PRO A 484 27.29 21.10 -8.32
CA PRO A 484 27.42 22.52 -8.70
C PRO A 484 26.19 23.37 -8.41
N ARG A 485 24.99 22.79 -8.56
CA ARG A 485 23.73 23.50 -8.30
C ARG A 485 23.54 23.80 -6.82
N ALA A 486 23.88 22.88 -5.92
CA ALA A 486 23.87 23.14 -4.48
C ALA A 486 24.93 24.18 -4.09
N ARG A 487 26.08 24.19 -4.77
CA ARG A 487 27.11 25.24 -4.57
C ARG A 487 26.66 26.62 -5.04
N ALA A 488 25.81 26.71 -6.06
CA ALA A 488 25.26 27.96 -6.56
C ALA A 488 24.12 28.53 -5.69
N LEU A 489 23.61 27.74 -4.73
CA LEU A 489 22.63 28.17 -3.72
C LEU A 489 23.30 28.76 -2.46
N LEU A 490 24.61 28.57 -2.29
CA LEU A 490 25.46 29.19 -1.28
C LEU A 490 26.09 30.47 -1.83
#